data_AF-A0A126G1S0-F1
#
_entry.id   AF-A0A126G1S0-F1
#
_cell.length_a   1.000
_cell.length_b   1.000
_cell.length_c   1.000
_cell.angle_alpha   90.00
_cell.angle_beta   90.00
_cell.angle_gamma   90.00
#
_symmetry.space_group_name_H-M   'P 1'
#
loop_
_entity.id
_entity.type
_entity.pdbx_description
1 polymer ?
#
loop_
_entity_poly.entity_id
_entity_poly.type
_entity_poly.pdbx_seq_one_letter_code
_entity_poly.pdbx_strand_id
1 'polypeptide(L)'
;MLVALPIFYLSILTIFLICLSWIITKQLKTIFLLESQFKYFVDKRQNGILGADEIFAFARVCVAKKLFVNAIVESQAVLQDKSYFTIANNNDIMSKLYNMLGFIYYEAGHSAFAKNFYLRAIDMNSNYIVALNNLAKIYEDIKNFRKAEDLYQQVLKINSSNETATRRMQSISKLKNL
;
A
#
# COMPACT_ATOMS: atom_id res chain seq x y z
N MET A 1 15.56 -53.53 -6.25
CA MET A 1 16.14 -52.21 -5.87
C MET A 1 16.02 -51.16 -6.98
N LEU A 2 16.26 -51.50 -8.25
CA LEU A 2 16.21 -50.59 -9.42
C LEU A 2 14.87 -49.86 -9.67
N VAL A 3 13.73 -50.45 -9.29
CA VAL A 3 12.38 -49.88 -9.55
C VAL A 3 11.91 -48.88 -8.46
N ALA A 4 12.49 -48.96 -7.26
CA ALA A 4 12.09 -48.08 -6.15
C ALA A 4 12.56 -46.63 -6.34
N LEU A 5 13.72 -46.43 -6.96
CA LEU A 5 14.32 -45.11 -7.18
C LEU A 5 13.50 -44.24 -8.17
N PRO A 6 13.05 -44.77 -9.34
CA PRO A 6 12.14 -44.05 -10.23
C PRO A 6 10.80 -43.70 -9.60
N ILE A 7 10.19 -44.62 -8.83
CA ILE A 7 8.90 -44.39 -8.16
C ILE A 7 9.05 -43.25 -7.14
N PHE A 8 10.10 -43.27 -6.33
CA PHE A 8 10.38 -42.22 -5.36
C PHE A 8 10.55 -40.85 -6.03
N TYR A 9 11.30 -40.77 -7.12
CA TYR A 9 11.47 -39.53 -7.88
C TYR A 9 10.14 -39.03 -8.45
N LEU A 10 9.34 -39.93 -9.05
CA LEU A 10 8.02 -39.59 -9.58
C LEU A 10 7.08 -39.11 -8.48
N SER A 11 7.11 -39.70 -7.28
CA SER A 11 6.30 -39.24 -6.14
C SER A 11 6.69 -37.84 -5.67
N ILE A 12 7.98 -37.52 -5.62
CA ILE A 12 8.44 -36.15 -5.29
C ILE A 12 7.99 -35.18 -6.38
N LEU A 13 8.17 -35.54 -7.65
CA LEU A 13 7.79 -34.71 -8.78
C LEU A 13 6.28 -34.44 -8.80
N THR A 14 5.44 -35.45 -8.53
CA THR A 14 3.98 -35.26 -8.50
C THR A 14 3.55 -34.36 -7.35
N ILE A 15 4.12 -34.50 -6.15
CA ILE A 15 3.87 -33.59 -5.02
C ILE A 15 4.27 -32.17 -5.38
N PHE A 16 5.45 -31.98 -6.00
CA PHE A 16 5.91 -30.68 -6.47
C PHE A 16 4.94 -30.07 -7.49
N LEU A 17 4.46 -30.86 -8.47
CA LEU A 17 3.51 -30.39 -9.48
C LEU A 17 2.14 -30.04 -8.89
N ILE A 18 1.67 -30.78 -7.88
CA ILE A 18 0.43 -30.45 -7.14
C ILE A 18 0.59 -29.11 -6.41
N CYS A 19 1.71 -28.91 -5.72
CA CYS A 19 2.01 -27.66 -5.03
C CYS A 19 2.07 -26.48 -6.02
N LEU A 20 2.79 -26.67 -7.13
CA LEU A 20 2.92 -25.67 -8.19
C LEU A 20 1.55 -25.33 -8.82
N SER A 21 0.74 -26.35 -9.11
CA SER A 21 -0.62 -26.19 -9.65
C SER A 21 -1.52 -25.40 -8.70
N TRP A 22 -1.43 -25.67 -7.39
CA TRP A 22 -2.18 -24.91 -6.39
C TRP A 22 -1.74 -23.44 -6.33
N ILE A 23 -0.43 -23.15 -6.38
CA ILE A 23 0.12 -21.79 -6.42
C ILE A 23 -0.37 -21.04 -7.66
N ILE A 24 -0.29 -21.66 -8.85
CA ILE A 24 -0.72 -21.06 -10.11
C ILE A 24 -2.22 -20.79 -10.09
N THR A 25 -3.03 -21.74 -9.62
CA THR A 25 -4.48 -21.57 -9.53
C THR A 25 -4.85 -20.42 -8.60
N LYS A 26 -4.17 -20.30 -7.45
CA LYS A 26 -4.35 -19.19 -6.53
C LYS A 26 -3.98 -17.85 -7.19
N GLN A 27 -2.85 -17.80 -7.89
CA GLN A 27 -2.40 -16.60 -8.59
C GLN A 27 -3.37 -16.18 -9.71
N LEU A 28 -3.85 -17.12 -10.52
CA LEU A 28 -4.84 -16.87 -11.56
C LEU A 28 -6.13 -16.30 -10.99
N LYS A 29 -6.66 -16.88 -9.91
CA LYS A 29 -7.85 -16.34 -9.22
C LYS A 29 -7.64 -14.89 -8.78
N THR A 30 -6.48 -14.56 -8.24
CA THR A 30 -6.15 -13.18 -7.86
C THR A 30 -6.11 -12.25 -9.07
N ILE A 31 -5.50 -12.67 -10.17
CA ILE A 31 -5.43 -11.86 -11.40
C ILE A 31 -6.83 -11.61 -11.97
N PHE A 32 -7.66 -12.66 -12.08
CA PHE A 32 -9.03 -12.54 -12.59
C PHE A 32 -9.91 -11.67 -11.70
N LEU A 33 -9.77 -11.78 -10.37
CA LEU A 33 -10.50 -10.92 -9.44
C LEU A 33 -10.11 -9.45 -9.61
N LEU A 34 -8.81 -9.16 -9.69
CA LEU A 34 -8.31 -7.80 -9.90
C LEU A 34 -8.75 -7.24 -11.26
N GLU A 35 -8.78 -8.05 -12.32
CA GLU A 35 -9.27 -7.65 -13.64
C GLU A 35 -10.76 -7.33 -13.61
N SER A 36 -11.56 -8.17 -12.96
CA SER A 36 -13.00 -7.94 -12.77
C SER A 36 -13.28 -6.65 -12.00
N GLN A 37 -12.58 -6.43 -10.88
CA GLN A 37 -12.70 -5.20 -10.09
C GLN A 37 -12.26 -3.96 -10.89
N PHE A 38 -11.17 -4.06 -11.63
CA PHE A 38 -10.69 -2.97 -12.47
C PHE A 38 -11.73 -2.60 -13.53
N LYS A 39 -12.26 -3.59 -14.26
CA LYS A 39 -13.31 -3.39 -15.27
C LYS A 39 -14.56 -2.78 -14.67
N TYR A 40 -14.99 -3.25 -13.50
CA TYR A 40 -16.14 -2.70 -12.77
C TYR A 40 -15.98 -1.18 -12.53
N PHE A 41 -14.84 -0.74 -12.01
CA PHE A 41 -14.63 0.68 -11.74
C PHE A 41 -14.49 1.52 -13.02
N VAL A 42 -13.86 0.98 -14.07
CA VAL A 42 -13.77 1.66 -15.36
C VAL A 42 -15.15 1.87 -15.97
N ASP A 43 -15.99 0.84 -16.02
CA ASP A 43 -17.36 0.92 -16.53
C ASP A 43 -18.21 1.89 -15.70
N LYS A 44 -18.14 1.78 -14.36
CA LYS A 44 -18.86 2.68 -13.47
C LYS A 44 -18.45 4.15 -13.65
N ARG A 45 -17.16 4.41 -13.86
CA ARG A 45 -16.64 5.76 -14.12
C ARG A 45 -17.08 6.31 -15.47
N GLN A 46 -17.22 5.47 -16.49
CA GLN A 46 -17.76 5.88 -17.78
C GLN A 46 -19.25 6.23 -17.68
N ASN A 47 -19.98 5.57 -16.78
CA ASN A 47 -21.42 5.74 -16.60
C ASN A 47 -21.81 6.74 -15.49
N GLY A 48 -20.84 7.34 -14.77
CA GLY A 48 -21.11 8.29 -13.70
C GLY A 48 -19.88 8.70 -12.88
N ILE A 49 -20.09 9.59 -11.91
CA ILE A 49 -19.05 10.04 -10.97
C ILE A 49 -18.86 8.97 -9.88
N LEU A 50 -17.62 8.56 -9.64
CA LEU A 50 -17.28 7.66 -8.53
C LEU A 50 -17.30 8.43 -7.20
N GLY A 51 -17.86 7.80 -6.16
CA GLY A 51 -17.74 8.33 -4.80
C GLY A 51 -16.31 8.21 -4.25
N ALA A 52 -15.96 8.99 -3.22
CA ALA A 52 -14.62 8.98 -2.63
C ALA A 52 -14.15 7.57 -2.24
N ASP A 53 -14.97 6.78 -1.53
CA ASP A 53 -14.63 5.42 -1.11
C ASP A 53 -14.35 4.49 -2.30
N GLU A 54 -15.07 4.72 -3.40
CA GLU A 54 -14.92 3.96 -4.65
C GLU A 54 -13.65 4.36 -5.37
N ILE A 55 -13.29 5.65 -5.35
CA ILE A 55 -12.02 6.12 -5.90
C ILE A 55 -10.85 5.55 -5.08
N PHE A 56 -10.96 5.52 -3.75
CA PHE A 56 -9.96 4.85 -2.91
C PHE A 56 -9.84 3.35 -3.26
N ALA A 57 -10.95 2.66 -3.47
CA ALA A 57 -10.94 1.26 -3.88
C ALA A 57 -10.33 1.09 -5.28
N PHE A 58 -10.68 1.94 -6.22
CA PHE A 58 -10.17 1.88 -7.59
C PHE A 58 -8.67 2.17 -7.63
N ALA A 59 -8.20 3.16 -6.89
CA ALA A 59 -6.77 3.46 -6.75
C ALA A 59 -6.00 2.27 -6.17
N ARG A 60 -6.53 1.58 -5.14
CA ARG A 60 -5.91 0.35 -4.60
C ARG A 60 -5.82 -0.76 -5.64
N VAL A 61 -6.88 -0.96 -6.44
CA VAL A 61 -6.88 -1.95 -7.53
C VAL A 61 -5.83 -1.58 -8.58
N CYS A 62 -5.74 -0.30 -8.95
CA CYS A 62 -4.74 0.19 -9.89
C CYS A 62 -3.30 -0.02 -9.37
N VAL A 63 -3.03 0.28 -8.10
CA VAL A 63 -1.72 0.02 -7.47
C VAL A 63 -1.39 -1.47 -7.48
N ALA A 64 -2.33 -2.33 -7.10
CA ALA A 64 -2.14 -3.78 -7.11
C ALA A 64 -1.82 -4.31 -8.53
N LYS A 65 -2.36 -3.65 -9.56
CA LYS A 65 -2.08 -3.94 -10.98
C LYS A 65 -0.86 -3.19 -11.54
N LYS A 66 -0.15 -2.40 -10.73
CA LYS A 66 0.95 -1.50 -11.14
C LYS A 66 0.56 -0.44 -12.18
N LEU A 67 -0.72 -0.08 -12.23
CA LEU A 67 -1.27 0.98 -13.08
C LEU A 67 -1.21 2.33 -12.35
N PHE A 68 0.01 2.80 -12.07
CA PHE A 68 0.22 3.97 -11.20
C PHE A 68 -0.33 5.28 -11.79
N VAL A 69 -0.28 5.46 -13.11
CA VAL A 69 -0.84 6.65 -13.77
C VAL A 69 -2.34 6.73 -13.53
N ASN A 70 -3.07 5.63 -13.73
CA ASN A 70 -4.50 5.56 -13.43
C ASN A 70 -4.74 5.89 -11.96
N ALA A 71 -4.03 5.22 -11.04
CA ALA A 71 -4.19 5.47 -9.60
C ALA A 71 -4.00 6.95 -9.22
N ILE A 72 -2.99 7.62 -9.79
CA ILE A 72 -2.71 9.04 -9.57
C ILE A 72 -3.85 9.90 -10.12
N VAL A 73 -4.26 9.69 -11.37
CA VAL A 73 -5.31 10.48 -12.03
C VAL A 73 -6.63 10.38 -11.27
N GLU A 74 -7.03 9.17 -10.86
CA GLU A 74 -8.24 8.97 -10.06
C GLU A 74 -8.17 9.72 -8.73
N SER A 75 -7.06 9.55 -8.01
CA SER A 75 -6.89 10.16 -6.69
C SER A 75 -6.80 11.69 -6.76
N GLN A 76 -6.24 12.24 -7.85
CA GLN A 76 -6.17 13.68 -8.08
C GLN A 76 -7.51 14.28 -8.49
N ALA A 77 -8.36 13.54 -9.21
CA ALA A 77 -9.70 14.02 -9.57
C ALA A 77 -10.53 14.37 -8.32
N VAL A 78 -10.39 13.61 -7.22
CA VAL A 78 -11.07 13.89 -5.93
C VAL A 78 -10.62 15.22 -5.34
N LEU A 79 -9.34 15.57 -5.45
CA LEU A 79 -8.82 16.84 -4.96
C LEU A 79 -9.37 18.04 -5.74
N GLN A 80 -9.83 17.83 -6.96
CA GLN A 80 -10.39 18.90 -7.80
C GLN A 80 -11.90 19.04 -7.62
N ASP A 81 -12.57 17.97 -7.16
CA ASP A 81 -14.01 17.97 -6.96
C ASP A 81 -14.38 18.73 -5.68
N LYS A 82 -15.08 19.85 -5.88
CA LYS A 82 -15.43 20.77 -4.80
C LYS A 82 -16.41 20.20 -3.78
N SER A 83 -17.17 19.17 -4.15
CA SER A 83 -18.16 18.53 -3.30
C SER A 83 -17.54 17.91 -2.03
N TYR A 84 -16.27 17.50 -2.10
CA TYR A 84 -15.56 16.91 -0.97
C TYR A 84 -15.04 17.95 0.04
N PHE A 85 -14.88 19.22 -0.36
CA PHE A 85 -14.45 20.28 0.55
C PHE A 85 -15.58 20.82 1.43
N THR A 86 -16.85 20.60 1.07
CA THR A 86 -18.02 21.12 1.79
C THR A 86 -18.49 20.22 2.94
N ILE A 87 -17.92 19.01 3.08
CA ILE A 87 -18.31 18.07 4.14
C ILE A 87 -17.58 18.42 5.44
N ALA A 88 -18.32 18.50 6.55
CA ALA A 88 -17.82 18.70 7.91
C ALA A 88 -17.05 17.46 8.42
N ASN A 89 -15.91 17.15 7.79
CA ASN A 89 -14.80 16.28 8.22
C ASN A 89 -13.65 16.30 7.19
N ASN A 90 -13.52 17.41 6.45
CA ASN A 90 -12.59 17.61 5.34
C ASN A 90 -11.15 17.14 5.66
N ASN A 91 -10.63 17.49 6.83
CA ASN A 91 -9.26 17.16 7.20
C ASN A 91 -8.97 15.65 7.30
N ASP A 92 -9.91 14.84 7.78
CA ASP A 92 -9.71 13.38 7.86
C ASP A 92 -9.70 12.74 6.46
N ILE A 93 -10.69 13.09 5.63
CA ILE A 93 -10.77 12.60 4.24
C ILE A 93 -9.54 13.06 3.45
N MET A 94 -9.15 14.33 3.61
CA MET A 94 -8.00 14.91 2.93
C MET A 94 -6.69 14.26 3.39
N SER A 95 -6.54 13.96 4.68
CA SER A 95 -5.38 13.23 5.20
C SER A 95 -5.26 11.84 4.57
N LYS A 96 -6.37 11.09 4.49
CA LYS A 96 -6.44 9.76 3.85
C LYS A 96 -6.10 9.83 2.36
N LEU A 97 -6.59 10.86 1.66
CA LEU A 97 -6.35 11.05 0.24
C LEU A 97 -4.90 11.41 -0.07
N TYR A 98 -4.32 12.35 0.68
CA TYR A 98 -2.90 12.66 0.57
C TYR A 98 -2.03 11.47 0.92
N ASN A 99 -2.38 10.67 1.93
CA ASN A 99 -1.65 9.44 2.22
C ASN A 99 -1.78 8.40 1.10
N MET A 100 -2.94 8.27 0.48
CA MET A 100 -3.13 7.39 -0.69
C MET A 100 -2.23 7.83 -1.85
N LEU A 101 -2.22 9.12 -2.19
CA LEU A 101 -1.31 9.67 -3.20
C LEU A 101 0.15 9.40 -2.85
N GLY A 102 0.53 9.65 -1.59
CA GLY A 102 1.87 9.36 -1.11
C GLY A 102 2.26 7.90 -1.30
N PHE A 103 1.34 6.97 -0.99
CA PHE A 103 1.52 5.54 -1.20
C PHE A 103 1.67 5.17 -2.67
N ILE A 104 0.83 5.72 -3.54
CA ILE A 104 0.92 5.48 -4.99
C ILE A 104 2.27 5.94 -5.54
N TYR A 105 2.73 7.14 -5.19
CA TYR A 105 4.04 7.63 -5.62
C TYR A 105 5.19 6.79 -5.05
N TYR A 106 5.08 6.32 -3.81
CA TYR A 106 6.09 5.47 -3.20
C TYR A 106 6.21 4.13 -3.95
N GLU A 107 5.09 3.47 -4.22
CA GLU A 107 5.05 2.21 -5.00
C GLU A 107 5.50 2.41 -6.45
N ALA A 108 5.32 3.60 -7.02
CA ALA A 108 5.83 3.98 -8.33
C ALA A 108 7.34 4.32 -8.34
N GLY A 109 8.04 4.25 -7.19
CA GLY A 109 9.47 4.56 -7.08
C GLY A 109 9.79 6.06 -6.97
N HIS A 110 8.77 6.91 -6.80
CA HIS A 110 8.88 8.36 -6.73
C HIS A 110 8.89 8.86 -5.27
N SER A 111 9.87 8.44 -4.48
CA SER A 111 9.91 8.67 -3.02
C SER A 111 9.89 10.16 -2.61
N ALA A 112 10.43 11.06 -3.44
CA ALA A 112 10.38 12.50 -3.17
C ALA A 112 8.94 13.05 -3.21
N PHE A 113 8.14 12.65 -4.20
CA PHE A 113 6.72 13.01 -4.28
C PHE A 113 5.94 12.36 -3.15
N ALA A 114 6.20 11.08 -2.88
CA ALA A 114 5.58 10.35 -1.78
C ALA A 114 5.73 11.07 -0.44
N LYS A 115 6.96 11.50 -0.13
CA LYS A 115 7.27 12.27 1.07
C LYS A 115 6.43 13.53 1.18
N ASN A 116 6.34 14.32 0.11
CA ASN A 116 5.56 15.56 0.10
C ASN A 116 4.08 15.31 0.38
N PHE A 117 3.52 14.24 -0.20
CA PHE A 117 2.13 13.88 0.03
C PHE A 117 1.88 13.35 1.45
N TYR A 118 2.80 12.55 2.02
CA TYR A 118 2.68 12.15 3.42
C TYR A 118 2.77 13.34 4.38
N LEU A 119 3.63 14.33 4.09
CA LEU A 119 3.67 15.58 4.87
C LEU A 119 2.34 16.32 4.80
N ARG A 120 1.75 16.49 3.62
CA ARG A 120 0.41 17.09 3.49
C ARG A 120 -0.66 16.32 4.25
N ALA A 121 -0.57 14.99 4.28
CA ALA A 121 -1.50 14.18 5.06
C ALA A 121 -1.39 14.47 6.57
N ILE A 122 -0.16 14.65 7.07
CA ILE A 122 0.14 15.01 8.45
C ILE A 122 -0.28 16.47 8.74
N ASP A 123 -0.14 17.37 7.78
CA ASP A 123 -0.61 18.77 7.92
C ASP A 123 -2.13 18.84 8.09
N MET A 124 -2.88 17.94 7.43
CA MET A 124 -4.33 17.84 7.60
C MET A 124 -4.69 17.18 8.94
N ASN A 125 -3.95 16.15 9.33
CA ASN A 125 -4.15 15.43 10.59
C ASN A 125 -2.80 15.02 11.19
N SER A 126 -2.34 15.79 12.19
CA SER A 126 -1.03 15.59 12.82
C SER A 126 -0.89 14.22 13.49
N ASN A 127 -2.00 13.61 13.88
CA ASN A 127 -2.04 12.31 14.56
C ASN A 127 -2.31 11.16 13.59
N TYR A 128 -2.18 11.38 12.28
CA TYR A 128 -2.48 10.36 11.30
C TYR A 128 -1.37 9.29 11.22
N ILE A 129 -1.54 8.25 12.04
CA ILE A 129 -0.59 7.15 12.25
C ILE A 129 -0.09 6.53 10.94
N VAL A 130 -0.97 6.34 9.95
CA VAL A 130 -0.59 5.70 8.68
C VAL A 130 0.41 6.55 7.91
N ALA A 131 0.16 7.86 7.78
CA ALA A 131 1.07 8.78 7.10
C ALA A 131 2.40 8.93 7.85
N LEU A 132 2.38 8.98 9.18
CA LEU A 132 3.59 9.02 10.01
C LEU A 132 4.47 7.78 9.79
N ASN A 133 3.87 6.59 9.82
CA ASN A 133 4.58 5.33 9.57
C ASN A 133 5.17 5.26 8.15
N ASN A 134 4.41 5.72 7.14
CA ASN A 134 4.86 5.75 5.76
C ASN A 134 5.98 6.77 5.53
N LEU A 135 5.91 7.94 6.16
CA LEU A 135 6.97 8.95 6.11
C LEU A 135 8.24 8.44 6.83
N ALA A 136 8.09 7.76 7.97
CA ALA A 136 9.20 7.13 8.68
C ALA A 136 9.90 6.09 7.80
N LYS A 137 9.13 5.29 7.06
CA LYS A 137 9.65 4.32 6.10
C LYS A 137 10.50 4.97 5.01
N ILE A 138 10.07 6.11 4.44
CA ILE A 138 10.90 6.87 3.48
C ILE A 138 12.23 7.30 4.13
N TYR A 139 12.20 7.75 5.38
CA TYR A 139 13.43 8.12 6.09
C TYR A 139 14.34 6.91 6.36
N GLU A 140 13.80 5.72 6.63
CA GLU A 140 14.58 4.47 6.69
C GLU A 140 15.26 4.18 5.35
N ASP A 141 14.55 4.31 4.23
CA ASP A 141 15.07 3.96 2.90
C ASP A 141 16.26 4.85 2.49
N ILE A 142 16.24 6.11 2.90
CA ILE A 142 17.38 7.03 2.72
C ILE A 142 18.40 6.97 3.87
N LYS A 143 18.32 5.96 4.74
CA LYS A 143 19.18 5.73 5.90
C LYS A 143 19.22 6.88 6.92
N ASN A 144 18.22 7.76 6.92
CA ASN A 144 18.05 8.79 7.93
C ASN A 144 17.31 8.23 9.15
N PHE A 145 17.98 7.34 9.86
CA PHE A 145 17.41 6.59 10.98
C PHE A 145 16.93 7.48 12.12
N ARG A 146 17.61 8.62 12.37
CA ARG A 146 17.20 9.57 13.39
C ARG A 146 15.78 10.09 13.15
N LYS A 147 15.50 10.59 11.94
CA LYS A 147 14.14 11.08 11.60
C LYS A 147 13.10 9.97 11.58
N ALA A 148 13.48 8.76 11.15
CA ALA A 148 12.58 7.61 11.21
C ALA A 148 12.21 7.26 12.66
N GLU A 149 13.19 7.21 13.57
CA GLU A 149 12.96 6.99 15.01
C GLU A 149 12.05 8.05 15.60
N ASP A 150 12.28 9.34 15.32
CA ASP A 150 11.45 10.44 15.82
C ASP A 150 9.97 10.28 15.41
N LEU A 151 9.72 9.86 14.17
CA LEU A 151 8.36 9.63 13.66
C LEU A 151 7.73 8.37 14.26
N TYR A 152 8.47 7.27 14.40
CA TYR A 152 7.96 6.06 15.06
C TYR A 152 7.65 6.30 16.54
N GLN A 153 8.46 7.10 17.23
CA GLN A 153 8.17 7.53 18.59
C GLN A 153 6.89 8.35 18.66
N GLN A 154 6.66 9.26 17.71
CA GLN A 154 5.38 9.98 17.63
C GLN A 154 4.19 9.03 17.43
N VAL A 155 4.32 8.02 16.55
CA VAL A 155 3.29 6.99 16.38
C VAL A 155 3.01 6.26 17.69
N LEU A 156 4.05 5.88 18.45
CA LEU A 156 3.88 5.18 19.73
C LEU A 156 3.33 6.07 20.85
N LYS A 157 3.52 7.39 20.78
CA LYS A 157 2.84 8.34 21.68
C LYS A 157 1.34 8.41 21.42
N ILE A 158 0.93 8.33 20.16
CA ILE A 158 -0.49 8.34 19.77
C ILE A 158 -1.13 6.97 20.03
N ASN A 159 -0.42 5.90 19.70
CA ASN A 159 -0.86 4.51 19.88
C ASN A 159 0.32 3.64 20.34
N SER A 160 0.38 3.40 21.64
CA SER A 160 1.45 2.64 22.29
C SER A 160 1.51 1.16 21.89
N SER A 161 0.42 0.59 21.35
CA SER A 161 0.38 -0.80 20.87
C SER A 161 0.62 -0.92 19.36
N ASN A 162 1.10 0.12 18.69
CA ASN A 162 1.39 0.07 17.25
C ASN A 162 2.56 -0.88 16.94
N GLU A 163 2.24 -2.10 16.51
CA GLU A 163 3.23 -3.15 16.20
C GLU A 163 4.23 -2.74 15.12
N THR A 164 3.79 -1.97 14.13
CA THR A 164 4.65 -1.53 13.02
C THR A 164 5.75 -0.61 13.54
N ALA A 165 5.40 0.41 14.31
CA ALA A 165 6.38 1.33 14.88
C ALA A 165 7.35 0.62 15.84
N THR A 166 6.83 -0.23 16.73
CA THR A 166 7.66 -1.01 17.66
C THR A 166 8.69 -1.88 16.94
N ARG A 167 8.24 -2.68 15.95
CA ARG A 167 9.12 -3.56 15.18
C ARG A 167 10.17 -2.78 14.39
N ARG A 168 9.79 -1.65 13.79
CA ARG A 168 10.71 -0.81 13.01
C ARG A 168 11.76 -0.14 13.90
N MET A 169 11.38 0.40 15.05
CA MET A 169 12.35 0.96 16.02
C MET A 169 13.36 -0.09 16.50
N GLN A 170 12.92 -1.30 16.80
CA GLN A 170 13.82 -2.40 17.16
C GLN A 170 14.81 -2.72 16.02
N SER A 171 14.32 -2.74 14.77
CA SER A 171 15.16 -2.96 13.59
C SER A 171 16.21 -1.87 13.43
N ILE A 172 15.83 -0.60 13.57
CA ILE A 172 16.75 0.54 13.45
C ILE A 172 17.82 0.50 14.55
N SER A 173 17.44 0.20 15.79
CA SER A 173 18.38 0.08 16.90
C SER A 173 19.46 -0.98 16.62
N LYS A 174 19.07 -2.15 16.09
CA LYS A 174 20.02 -3.19 15.69
C LYS A 174 20.98 -2.72 14.59
N LEU A 175 20.48 -1.99 13.59
CA LEU A 175 21.29 -1.48 12.48
C LEU A 175 22.32 -0.43 12.93
N LYS A 176 22.06 0.31 14.00
CA LYS A 176 22.98 1.32 14.56
C LYS A 176 24.09 0.71 15.44
N ASN A 177 23.90 -0.53 15.90
CA ASN A 177 24.84 -1.25 16.75
C ASN A 177 25.77 -2.19 15.96
N LEU A 178 25.69 -2.16 14.62
CA LEU A 178 26.57 -2.84 13.68
C LEU A 178 27.54 -1.84 13.06
#